data_AF-A0A428X4G9-F1
#
_entry.id   AF-A0A428X4G9-F1
#
_cell.length_a   1.000
_cell.length_b   1.000
_cell.length_c   1.000
_cell.angle_alpha   90.00
_cell.angle_beta   90.00
_cell.angle_gamma   90.00
#
_symmetry.space_group_name_H-M   'P 1'
#
loop_
_entity.id
_entity.type
_entity.pdbx_description
1 polymer ?
#
loop_
_entity_poly.entity_id
_entity_poly.type
_entity_poly.pdbx_seq_one_letter_code
_entity_poly.pdbx_strand_id
1 'polypeptide(L)'
;MPDGGYQASSDAMLTAQTALERAAEKTTSQAGKVAPTPLAQQSFGRVHGQYFTDYKTGIDSIGAAMKGYAGQLTQLGGGVGTAATKYTTADEQQAAAAKKAGSN
;
A
#
# COMPACT_ATOMS: atom_id res chain seq x y z
N MET A 1 14.45 1.75 -34.04
CA MET A 1 13.99 0.67 -33.14
C MET A 1 12.94 1.29 -32.22
N PRO A 2 11.90 0.56 -31.79
CA PRO A 2 10.87 1.15 -30.92
C PRO A 2 11.38 1.10 -29.48
N ASP A 3 12.03 2.18 -29.05
CA ASP A 3 12.66 2.33 -27.73
C ASP A 3 11.63 2.58 -26.60
N GLY A 4 10.32 2.43 -26.87
CA GLY A 4 9.23 2.83 -25.98
C GLY A 4 8.62 1.74 -25.08
N GLY A 5 9.07 0.48 -25.17
CA GLY A 5 8.47 -0.63 -24.43
C GLY A 5 8.76 -0.63 -22.92
N TYR A 6 9.94 -0.16 -22.52
CA TYR A 6 10.42 -0.25 -21.13
C TYR A 6 9.99 0.95 -20.28
N GLN A 7 10.04 2.17 -20.83
CA GLN A 7 9.59 3.39 -20.15
C GLN A 7 8.08 3.37 -19.81
N ALA A 8 7.24 2.83 -20.70
CA ALA A 8 5.82 2.63 -20.42
C ALA A 8 5.57 1.64 -19.27
N SER A 9 6.48 0.69 -19.04
CA SER A 9 6.38 -0.29 -17.97
C SER A 9 6.78 0.29 -16.60
N SER A 10 7.81 1.15 -16.54
CA SER A 10 8.20 1.82 -15.29
C SER A 10 7.17 2.87 -14.85
N ASP A 11 6.58 3.63 -15.78
CA ASP A 11 5.49 4.57 -15.48
C ASP A 11 4.24 3.87 -14.92
N ALA A 12 3.89 2.70 -15.47
CA ALA A 12 2.81 1.86 -14.97
C ALA A 12 3.12 1.33 -13.55
N MET A 13 4.36 0.95 -13.28
CA MET A 13 4.80 0.51 -11.94
C MET A 13 4.75 1.66 -10.92
N LEU A 14 5.21 2.86 -11.27
CA LEU A 14 5.12 4.04 -10.39
C LEU A 14 3.65 4.40 -10.10
N THR A 15 2.79 4.32 -11.10
CA THR A 15 1.34 4.51 -10.92
C THR A 15 0.76 3.48 -9.96
N ALA A 16 1.16 2.21 -10.09
CA ALA A 16 0.75 1.13 -9.20
C ALA A 16 1.26 1.34 -7.77
N GLN A 17 2.51 1.80 -7.59
CA GLN A 17 3.04 2.19 -6.28
C GLN A 17 2.15 3.25 -5.62
N THR A 18 1.86 4.36 -6.31
CA THR A 18 1.02 5.42 -5.74
C THR A 18 -0.39 4.92 -5.41
N ALA A 19 -0.96 4.02 -6.22
CA ALA A 19 -2.26 3.43 -5.94
C ALA A 19 -2.22 2.56 -4.67
N LEU A 20 -1.15 1.78 -4.46
CA LEU A 20 -0.95 0.97 -3.27
C LEU A 20 -0.77 1.81 -2.01
N GLU A 21 -0.01 2.91 -2.08
CA GLU A 21 0.17 3.86 -0.99
C GLU A 21 -1.17 4.49 -0.57
N ARG A 22 -1.96 4.98 -1.53
CA ARG A 22 -3.32 5.51 -1.25
C ARG A 22 -4.25 4.46 -0.65
N ALA A 23 -4.16 3.21 -1.12
CA ALA A 23 -4.94 2.12 -0.56
C ALA A 23 -4.54 1.81 0.89
N ALA A 24 -3.24 1.84 1.20
CA ALA A 24 -2.72 1.68 2.55
C ALA A 24 -3.19 2.80 3.50
N GLU A 25 -3.11 4.05 3.04
CA GLU A 25 -3.58 5.22 3.79
C GLU A 25 -5.08 5.14 4.09
N LYS A 26 -5.88 4.85 3.05
CA LYS A 26 -7.33 4.69 3.20
C LYS A 26 -7.66 3.56 4.18
N THR A 27 -6.98 2.42 4.06
CA THR A 27 -7.20 1.27 4.95
C THR A 27 -6.87 1.64 6.40
N THR A 28 -5.76 2.33 6.63
CA THR A 28 -5.36 2.82 7.97
C THR A 28 -6.38 3.80 8.54
N SER A 29 -6.85 4.75 7.72
CA SER A 29 -7.88 5.72 8.11
C SER A 29 -9.19 5.03 8.51
N GLN A 30 -9.63 4.03 7.73
CA GLN A 30 -10.85 3.28 8.06
C GLN A 30 -10.65 2.40 9.30
N ALA A 31 -9.46 1.83 9.51
CA ALA A 31 -9.15 1.08 10.73
C ALA A 31 -9.38 1.93 11.98
N GLY A 32 -9.00 3.22 11.95
CA GLY A 32 -9.23 4.16 13.06
C GLY A 32 -10.70 4.53 13.30
N LYS A 33 -11.59 4.29 12.33
CA LYS A 33 -13.05 4.47 12.50
C LYS A 33 -13.73 3.25 13.09
N VAL A 34 -13.11 2.08 12.94
CA VAL A 34 -13.62 0.81 13.45
C VAL A 34 -13.08 0.55 14.86
N ALA A 35 -11.76 0.73 15.06
CA ALA A 35 -11.08 0.44 16.32
C ALA A 35 -10.17 1.58 16.82
N PRO A 36 -10.06 1.79 18.14
CA PRO A 36 -10.79 1.07 19.19
C PRO A 36 -12.28 1.42 19.17
N THR A 37 -13.12 0.51 19.68
CA THR A 37 -14.57 0.79 19.75
C THR A 37 -14.85 2.04 20.60
N PRO A 38 -15.74 2.95 20.15
CA PRO A 38 -16.14 4.10 20.94
C PRO A 38 -17.13 3.75 22.06
N LEU A 39 -17.67 2.53 22.06
CA LEU A 39 -18.62 2.09 23.07
C LEU A 39 -17.90 1.76 24.37
N ALA A 40 -18.37 2.38 25.47
CA ALA A 40 -18.04 1.94 26.81
C ALA A 40 -18.92 0.77 27.23
N GLN A 41 -18.43 -0.09 28.13
CA GLN A 41 -19.18 -1.26 28.62
C GLN A 41 -20.54 -0.88 29.19
N GLN A 42 -20.63 0.25 29.92
CA GLN A 42 -21.89 0.72 30.49
C GLN A 42 -22.92 1.11 29.42
N SER A 43 -22.44 1.51 28.24
CA SER A 43 -23.26 1.93 27.10
C SER A 43 -23.61 0.77 26.15
N PHE A 44 -23.00 -0.41 26.33
CA PHE A 44 -23.26 -1.57 25.47
C PHE A 44 -24.63 -2.20 25.73
N GLY A 45 -25.15 -2.06 26.95
CA GLY A 45 -26.46 -2.54 27.34
C GLY A 45 -26.44 -3.18 28.72
N ARG A 46 -27.43 -2.80 29.55
CA ARG A 46 -27.48 -3.16 30.98
C ARG A 46 -27.60 -4.67 31.24
N VAL A 47 -28.15 -5.44 30.28
CA VAL A 47 -28.39 -6.89 30.40
C VAL A 47 -27.35 -7.73 29.65
N HIS A 48 -26.65 -7.15 28.67
CA HIS A 48 -25.74 -7.85 27.77
C HIS A 48 -24.27 -7.45 27.96
N GLY A 49 -23.94 -6.75 29.05
CA GLY A 49 -22.59 -6.25 29.35
C GLY A 49 -21.51 -7.33 29.43
N GLN A 50 -21.88 -8.61 29.58
CA GLN A 50 -20.95 -9.74 29.50
C GLN A 50 -20.37 -9.97 28.09
N TYR A 51 -21.14 -9.65 27.04
CA TYR A 51 -20.70 -9.80 25.64
C TYR A 51 -19.87 -8.61 25.15
N PHE A 52 -19.77 -7.54 25.94
CA PHE A 52 -18.98 -6.37 25.58
C PHE A 52 -17.51 -6.73 25.35
N THR A 53 -16.94 -7.63 26.16
CA THR A 53 -15.55 -8.08 26.01
C THR A 53 -15.32 -8.75 24.67
N ASP A 54 -16.22 -9.65 24.25
CA ASP A 54 -16.13 -10.34 22.97
C ASP A 54 -16.28 -9.37 21.79
N TYR A 55 -17.27 -8.46 21.88
CA TYR A 55 -17.46 -7.40 20.91
C TYR A 55 -16.23 -6.51 20.77
N LYS A 56 -15.70 -6.01 21.89
CA LYS A 56 -14.51 -5.16 21.92
C LYS A 56 -13.31 -5.89 21.31
N THR A 57 -13.08 -7.13 21.72
CA THR A 57 -12.00 -7.99 21.20
C THR A 57 -12.12 -8.17 19.68
N GLY A 58 -13.32 -8.43 19.18
CA GLY A 58 -13.58 -8.58 17.75
C GLY A 58 -13.29 -7.30 16.97
N ILE A 59 -13.79 -6.16 17.44
CA ILE A 59 -13.55 -4.85 16.82
C ILE A 59 -12.06 -4.49 16.80
N ASP A 60 -11.37 -4.67 17.94
CA ASP A 60 -9.93 -4.40 18.03
C ASP A 60 -9.14 -5.31 17.08
N SER A 61 -9.53 -6.58 16.97
CA SER A 61 -8.91 -7.55 16.05
C SER A 61 -9.09 -7.15 14.59
N ILE A 62 -10.27 -6.67 14.20
CA ILE A 62 -10.53 -6.15 12.85
C ILE A 62 -9.64 -4.93 12.58
N GLY A 63 -9.58 -3.97 13.52
CA GLY A 63 -8.74 -2.78 13.38
C GLY A 63 -7.25 -3.12 13.25
N ALA A 64 -6.77 -4.08 14.04
CA ALA A 64 -5.40 -4.57 13.95
C ALA A 64 -5.12 -5.24 12.59
N ALA A 65 -6.04 -6.09 12.11
CA ALA A 65 -5.93 -6.73 10.80
C ALA A 65 -5.88 -5.71 9.66
N MET A 66 -6.72 -4.67 9.70
CA MET A 66 -6.72 -3.59 8.72
C MET A 66 -5.39 -2.83 8.71
N LYS A 67 -4.82 -2.51 9.88
CA LYS A 67 -3.49 -1.88 9.98
C LYS A 67 -2.39 -2.79 9.45
N GLY A 68 -2.45 -4.09 9.75
CA GLY A 68 -1.50 -5.09 9.23
C GLY A 68 -1.55 -5.16 7.71
N TYR A 69 -2.76 -5.22 7.13
CA TYR A 69 -2.95 -5.22 5.68
C TYR A 69 -2.47 -3.92 5.03
N ALA A 70 -2.73 -2.76 5.63
CA ALA A 70 -2.17 -1.49 5.17
C ALA A 70 -0.62 -1.53 5.13
N GLY A 71 0.01 -2.10 6.16
CA GLY A 71 1.46 -2.31 6.18
C GLY A 71 1.96 -3.19 5.03
N GLN A 72 1.24 -4.27 4.70
CA GLN A 72 1.57 -5.14 3.56
C GLN A 72 1.44 -4.40 2.22
N LEU A 73 0.42 -3.55 2.06
CA LEU A 73 0.27 -2.71 0.87
C LEU A 73 1.43 -1.72 0.72
N THR A 74 1.86 -1.08 1.81
CA THR A 74 3.04 -0.19 1.81
C THR A 74 4.32 -0.95 1.42
N GLN A 75 4.52 -2.15 1.97
CA GLN A 75 5.69 -2.98 1.63
C GLN A 75 5.70 -3.37 0.15
N LEU A 76 4.54 -3.80 -0.38
CA LEU A 76 4.40 -4.10 -1.80
C LEU A 76 4.69 -2.87 -2.67
N GLY A 77 4.12 -1.70 -2.31
CA GLY A 77 4.36 -0.45 -2.99
C GLY A 77 5.85 -0.07 -3.05
N GLY A 78 6.56 -0.18 -1.91
CA GLY A 78 8.00 0.07 -1.86
C GLY A 78 8.83 -0.88 -2.75
N GLY A 79 8.42 -2.16 -2.83
CA GLY A 79 9.03 -3.13 -3.75
C GLY A 79 8.80 -2.78 -5.21
N VAL A 80 7.58 -2.40 -5.58
CA VAL A 80 7.22 -1.96 -6.93
C VAL A 80 7.98 -0.68 -7.32
N GLY A 81 8.04 0.32 -6.45
CA GLY A 81 8.79 1.55 -6.69
C GLY A 81 10.30 1.30 -6.87
N THR A 82 10.86 0.42 -6.06
CA THR A 82 12.27 0.00 -6.20
C THR A 82 12.53 -0.67 -7.56
N ALA A 83 11.61 -1.53 -8.01
CA ALA A 83 11.72 -2.16 -9.32
C ALA A 83 11.61 -1.13 -10.46
N ALA A 84 10.66 -0.20 -10.37
CA ALA A 84 10.46 0.85 -11.37
C ALA A 84 11.74 1.69 -11.57
N THR A 85 12.36 2.14 -10.47
CA THR A 85 13.61 2.92 -10.54
C THR A 85 14.74 2.14 -11.19
N LYS A 86 14.88 0.84 -10.87
CA LYS A 86 15.91 0.00 -11.49
C LYS A 86 15.73 -0.12 -13.00
N TYR A 87 14.50 -0.29 -13.46
CA TYR A 87 14.21 -0.32 -14.90
C TYR A 87 14.55 1.01 -15.57
N THR A 88 14.10 2.14 -15.01
CA THR A 88 14.40 3.47 -15.57
C THR A 88 15.91 3.74 -15.64
N THR A 89 16.67 3.43 -14.59
CA THR A 89 18.13 3.62 -14.59
C THR A 89 18.83 2.73 -15.62
N ALA A 90 18.37 1.47 -15.78
CA ALA A 90 18.93 0.57 -16.79
C ALA A 90 18.64 1.08 -18.22
N ASP A 91 17.44 1.61 -18.45
CA ASP A 91 17.06 2.19 -19.75
C ASP A 91 17.90 3.41 -20.09
N GLU A 92 18.11 4.34 -19.15
CA GLU A 92 18.95 5.51 -19.35
C GLU A 92 20.39 5.13 -19.71
N GLN A 93 20.95 4.11 -19.04
CA GLN A 93 22.29 3.60 -19.30
C GLN A 93 22.39 2.97 -20.70
N GLN A 94 21.41 2.16 -21.10
CA GLN A 94 21.37 1.54 -22.42
C GLN A 94 21.18 2.58 -23.53
N ALA A 95 20.29 3.55 -23.34
CA ALA A 95 20.08 4.64 -24.29
C ALA A 95 21.35 5.49 -24.46
N ALA A 96 22.08 5.76 -23.39
CA ALA A 96 23.36 6.46 -23.45
C ALA A 96 24.43 5.63 -24.19
N ALA A 97 24.52 4.33 -23.93
CA ALA A 97 25.43 3.43 -24.63
C ALA A 97 25.11 3.32 -26.12
N ALA A 98 23.83 3.22 -26.49
CA ALA A 98 23.37 3.17 -27.88
C ALA A 98 23.67 4.48 -28.63
N LYS A 99 23.41 5.64 -28.02
CA LYS A 99 23.78 6.95 -28.58
C LYS A 99 25.29 7.06 -28.83
N LYS A 100 26.10 6.58 -27.88
CA LYS A 100 27.57 6.56 -28.03
C LYS A 100 28.03 5.61 -29.13
N ALA A 101 27.38 4.46 -29.29
CA ALA A 101 27.72 3.48 -30.32
C ALA A 101 27.31 3.94 -31.73
N GLY A 102 26.15 4.58 -31.88
CA GLY A 102 25.63 5.07 -33.17
C GLY A 102 26.18 6.42 -33.63
N SER A 103 27.03 7.07 -32.83
CA SER A 103 27.66 8.35 -33.16
C SER A 103 29.07 8.20 -33.74
N ASN A 104 29.46 6.99 -34.17
CA ASN A 104 30.67 6.70 -34.94
C ASN A 104 30.34 6.39 -36.41
#